data_AF-A0A6B2C942-F1
#
_entry.id   AF-A0A6B2C942-F1
#
_cell.length_a   1.000
_cell.length_b   1.000
_cell.length_c   1.000
_cell.angle_alpha   90.00
_cell.angle_beta   90.00
_cell.angle_gamma   90.00
#
_symmetry.space_group_name_H-M   'P 1'
#
loop_
_entity.id
_entity.type
_entity.pdbx_description
1 polymer ?
#
loop_
_entity_poly.entity_id
_entity_poly.type
_entity_poly.pdbx_seq_one_letter_code
_entity_poly.pdbx_strand_id
1 'polypeptide(L)'
;DIIDLSKMGHGAYAIEPTPDLIEFIDVDAEFVLIVEKDAVFQQLHRAGFWKKYKAILVTSAGQPDRATRRFIRRLNEELKLPIYIITDSDPYGWYIYSVFKIGSITLSYESERLATPEARFLGVSMSDIFGDPQRKKKPYLTETERRNYIIKAKEMDLKRARELKNYKWFQTKEWKREIDIFEEKKSKLEIEALTSKGLSFLMDTYIPTKISTNDWIE
;
A
#
# COMPACT_ATOMS: atom_id res chain seq x y z
N ASP A 1 -14.98 24.47 11.61
CA ASP A 1 -15.69 24.35 10.32
C ASP A 1 -15.90 22.89 9.96
N ILE A 2 -16.97 22.59 9.22
CA ILE A 2 -17.22 21.24 8.70
C ILE A 2 -16.73 21.21 7.25
N ILE A 3 -15.83 20.27 6.94
CA ILE A 3 -15.25 20.11 5.60
C ILE A 3 -15.73 18.79 5.00
N ASP A 4 -16.41 18.87 3.86
CA ASP A 4 -16.85 17.71 3.09
C ASP A 4 -15.75 17.27 2.11
N LEU A 5 -15.09 16.15 2.42
CA LEU A 5 -13.99 15.61 1.62
C LEU A 5 -14.43 15.12 0.23
N SER A 6 -15.73 14.88 0.01
CA SER A 6 -16.25 14.46 -1.30
C SER A 6 -16.35 15.62 -2.31
N LYS A 7 -16.31 16.87 -1.83
CA LYS A 7 -16.53 18.08 -2.64
C LYS A 7 -15.27 18.92 -2.86
N MET A 8 -14.10 18.27 -2.88
CA MET A 8 -12.82 18.96 -3.08
C MET A 8 -12.40 19.14 -4.55
N GLY A 9 -13.26 18.73 -5.49
CA GLY A 9 -12.97 18.81 -6.92
C GLY A 9 -11.78 17.94 -7.30
N HIS A 10 -10.72 18.55 -7.84
CA HIS A 10 -9.47 17.85 -8.17
C HIS A 10 -8.44 17.88 -7.04
N GLY A 11 -8.67 18.69 -6.00
CA GLY A 11 -7.80 18.78 -4.84
C GLY A 11 -8.04 17.65 -3.85
N ALA A 12 -7.12 17.51 -2.89
CA ALA A 12 -7.25 16.61 -1.75
C ALA A 12 -6.99 17.40 -0.47
N TYR A 13 -7.56 16.93 0.64
CA TYR A 13 -7.34 17.52 1.95
C TYR A 13 -5.94 17.16 2.47
N ALA A 14 -5.18 18.17 2.90
CA ALA A 14 -3.93 17.94 3.58
C ALA A 14 -4.21 17.70 5.07
N ILE A 15 -3.79 16.54 5.57
CA ILE A 15 -3.99 16.17 6.99
C ILE A 15 -3.21 17.16 7.86
N GLU A 16 -3.91 17.74 8.84
CA GLU A 16 -3.30 18.67 9.78
C GLU A 16 -2.31 17.97 10.72
N PRO A 17 -1.26 18.67 11.22
CA PRO A 17 -0.31 18.11 12.18
C PRO A 17 -0.96 17.59 13.48
N THR A 18 -2.17 18.06 13.80
CA THR A 18 -2.96 17.69 14.97
C THR A 18 -4.21 16.88 14.58
N PRO A 19 -4.05 15.67 14.03
CA PRO A 19 -5.18 14.89 13.55
C PRO A 19 -6.13 14.47 14.67
N ASP A 20 -5.72 14.50 15.94
CA ASP A 20 -6.57 14.16 17.10
C ASP A 20 -7.71 15.18 17.34
N LEU A 21 -7.61 16.40 16.80
CA LEU A 21 -8.66 17.43 16.93
C LEU A 21 -9.77 17.28 15.87
N ILE A 22 -9.59 16.38 14.91
CA ILE A 22 -10.55 16.15 13.84
C ILE A 22 -11.69 15.26 14.36
N GLU A 23 -12.93 15.69 14.20
CA GLU A 23 -14.10 14.87 14.51
C GLU A 23 -14.68 14.24 13.23
N PHE A 24 -14.95 12.93 13.27
CA PHE A 24 -15.65 12.24 12.19
C PHE A 24 -17.16 12.37 12.41
N ILE A 25 -17.87 12.95 11.45
CA ILE A 25 -19.30 13.22 11.54
C ILE A 25 -20.09 12.17 10.74
N ASP A 26 -19.84 12.10 9.44
CA ASP A 26 -20.49 11.15 8.53
C ASP A 26 -19.45 10.48 7.64
N VAL A 27 -19.55 9.17 7.48
CA VAL A 27 -18.57 8.33 6.79
C VAL A 27 -19.31 7.25 5.97
N ASP A 28 -19.36 7.43 4.65
CA ASP A 28 -19.83 6.41 3.70
C ASP A 28 -18.63 5.76 2.99
N ALA A 29 -17.89 4.95 3.73
CA ALA A 29 -16.75 4.19 3.20
C ALA A 29 -16.71 2.75 3.75
N GLU A 30 -16.26 1.82 2.92
CA GLU A 30 -16.09 0.40 3.25
C GLU A 30 -14.65 0.05 3.61
N PHE A 31 -13.66 0.79 3.10
CA PHE A 31 -12.24 0.58 3.39
C PHE A 31 -11.40 1.84 3.13
N VAL A 32 -10.17 1.81 3.64
CA VAL A 32 -9.15 2.83 3.35
C VAL A 32 -8.10 2.22 2.44
N LEU A 33 -7.75 2.92 1.37
CA LEU A 33 -6.68 2.54 0.46
C LEU A 33 -5.56 3.58 0.51
N ILE A 34 -4.40 3.15 0.97
CA ILE A 34 -3.18 3.95 1.03
C ILE A 34 -2.36 3.65 -0.22
N VAL A 35 -2.02 4.70 -0.96
CA VAL A 35 -1.20 4.63 -2.17
C VAL A 35 0.08 5.42 -1.90
N GLU A 36 1.24 4.77 -2.01
CA GLU A 36 2.53 5.41 -1.73
C GLU A 36 2.86 6.54 -2.72
N LYS A 37 2.62 6.30 -4.01
CA LYS A 37 3.00 7.20 -5.09
C LYS A 37 1.90 8.23 -5.36
N ASP A 38 2.24 9.52 -5.23
CA ASP A 38 1.30 10.62 -5.50
C ASP A 38 0.74 10.57 -6.94
N ALA A 39 1.58 10.26 -7.93
CA ALA A 39 1.14 10.16 -9.33
C ALA A 39 0.00 9.15 -9.53
N VAL A 40 0.07 7.98 -8.88
CA VAL A 40 -0.99 6.95 -8.95
C VAL A 40 -2.21 7.36 -8.14
N PHE A 41 -2.01 7.99 -6.97
CA PHE A 41 -3.10 8.56 -6.17
C PHE A 41 -3.93 9.56 -7.00
N GLN A 42 -3.27 10.50 -7.68
CA GLN A 42 -3.95 11.50 -8.51
C GLN A 42 -4.72 10.86 -9.66
N GLN A 43 -4.19 9.81 -10.29
CA GLN A 43 -4.90 9.07 -11.34
C GLN A 43 -6.16 8.39 -10.79
N LEU A 44 -6.06 7.68 -9.66
CA LEU A 44 -7.21 7.03 -9.01
C LEU A 44 -8.26 8.03 -8.52
N HIS A 45 -7.81 9.16 -7.99
CA HIS A 45 -8.69 10.25 -7.55
C HIS A 45 -9.50 10.82 -8.72
N ARG A 46 -8.83 11.16 -9.83
CA ARG A 46 -9.48 11.68 -11.05
C ARG A 46 -10.42 10.67 -11.71
N ALA A 47 -10.10 9.38 -11.64
CA ALA A 47 -10.97 8.32 -12.15
C ALA A 47 -12.19 8.04 -11.25
N GLY A 48 -12.27 8.65 -10.07
CA GLY A 48 -13.40 8.48 -9.15
C GLY A 48 -13.42 7.10 -8.47
N PHE A 49 -12.25 6.47 -8.27
CA PHE A 49 -12.15 5.18 -7.58
C PHE A 49 -12.84 5.22 -6.20
N TRP A 50 -12.55 6.25 -5.41
CA TRP A 50 -13.11 6.46 -4.07
C TRP A 50 -14.64 6.47 -4.07
N LYS A 51 -15.26 7.07 -5.10
CA LYS A 51 -16.71 7.14 -5.24
C LYS A 51 -17.32 5.81 -5.70
N LYS A 52 -16.63 5.11 -6.61
CA LYS A 52 -17.12 3.84 -7.18
C LYS A 52 -17.10 2.70 -6.16
N TYR A 53 -16.04 2.61 -5.35
CA TYR A 53 -15.83 1.52 -4.40
C TYR A 53 -16.01 1.94 -2.94
N LYS A 54 -16.56 3.14 -2.69
CA LYS A 54 -16.75 3.69 -1.34
C LYS A 54 -15.48 3.57 -0.50
N ALA A 55 -14.38 4.10 -1.02
CA ALA A 55 -13.07 3.97 -0.40
C ALA A 55 -12.50 5.33 -0.02
N ILE A 56 -11.87 5.43 1.15
CA ILE A 56 -11.07 6.61 1.50
C ILE A 56 -9.68 6.42 0.88
N LEU A 57 -9.33 7.27 -0.07
CA LEU A 57 -7.99 7.30 -0.65
C LEU A 57 -7.06 8.17 0.20
N VAL A 58 -5.91 7.64 0.58
CA VAL A 58 -4.87 8.36 1.32
C VAL A 58 -3.53 8.18 0.59
N THR A 59 -2.72 9.23 0.54
CA THR A 59 -1.35 9.16 0.04
C THR A 59 -0.38 9.65 1.11
N SER A 60 0.76 8.99 1.22
CA SER A 60 1.89 9.48 2.04
C SER A 60 2.98 10.14 1.22
N ALA A 61 2.87 10.13 -0.12
CA ALA A 61 3.89 10.62 -1.05
C ALA A 61 5.32 10.14 -0.66
N GLY A 62 5.45 8.84 -0.34
CA GLY A 62 6.65 8.24 0.21
C GLY A 62 6.54 7.87 1.69
N GLN A 63 7.57 8.19 2.48
CA GLN A 63 7.64 7.80 3.89
C GLN A 63 6.56 8.53 4.71
N PRO A 64 5.68 7.81 5.43
CA PRO A 64 4.57 8.44 6.11
C PRO A 64 5.01 9.23 7.34
N ASP A 65 4.48 10.45 7.43
CA ASP A 65 4.64 11.34 8.57
C ASP A 65 3.82 10.85 9.78
N ARG A 66 3.96 11.54 10.92
CA ARG A 66 3.27 11.14 12.15
C ARG A 66 1.76 11.41 12.08
N ALA A 67 1.35 12.52 11.44
CA ALA A 67 -0.05 12.90 11.39
C ALA A 67 -0.84 11.94 10.50
N THR A 68 -0.32 11.60 9.31
CA THR A 68 -0.94 10.60 8.42
C THR A 68 -1.09 9.23 9.11
N ARG A 69 -0.05 8.76 9.81
CA ARG A 69 -0.12 7.50 10.57
C ARG A 69 -1.20 7.52 11.65
N ARG A 70 -1.26 8.61 12.43
CA ARG A 70 -2.27 8.79 13.46
C ARG A 70 -3.67 8.81 12.86
N PHE A 71 -3.87 9.53 11.76
CA PHE A 71 -5.14 9.62 11.06
C PHE A 71 -5.62 8.25 10.55
N ILE A 72 -4.76 7.48 9.89
CA ILE A 72 -5.08 6.12 9.41
C ILE A 72 -5.47 5.21 10.56
N ARG A 73 -4.73 5.27 11.68
CA ARG A 73 -5.07 4.49 12.86
C ARG A 73 -6.45 4.86 13.40
N ARG A 74 -6.77 6.15 13.48
CA ARG A 74 -8.11 6.60 13.93
C ARG A 74 -9.21 6.07 13.00
N LEU A 75 -9.00 6.08 11.68
CA LEU A 75 -9.95 5.47 10.73
C LEU A 75 -10.15 3.96 11.00
N ASN A 76 -9.09 3.24 11.35
CA ASN A 76 -9.19 1.82 11.69
C ASN A 76 -9.83 1.58 13.08
N GLU A 77 -9.41 2.30 14.12
CA GLU A 77 -9.87 2.06 15.50
C GLU A 77 -11.28 2.61 15.76
N GLU A 78 -11.58 3.82 15.30
CA GLU A 78 -12.85 4.51 15.57
C GLU A 78 -13.94 4.11 14.57
N LEU A 79 -13.60 4.03 13.27
CA LEU A 79 -14.57 3.74 12.21
C LEU A 79 -14.56 2.26 11.77
N LYS A 80 -13.67 1.43 12.32
CA LYS A 80 -13.55 0.00 12.00
C LYS A 80 -13.30 -0.29 10.52
N LEU A 81 -12.69 0.66 9.82
CA LEU A 81 -12.39 0.51 8.40
C LEU A 81 -11.13 -0.36 8.21
N PRO A 82 -11.17 -1.39 7.33
CA PRO A 82 -9.99 -2.14 6.96
C PRO A 82 -9.03 -1.25 6.15
N ILE A 83 -7.74 -1.39 6.43
CA ILE A 83 -6.69 -0.59 5.82
C ILE A 83 -5.89 -1.44 4.83
N TYR A 84 -5.91 -1.04 3.57
CA TYR A 84 -5.15 -1.65 2.49
C TYR A 84 -4.04 -0.70 2.02
N ILE A 85 -2.83 -1.23 1.86
CA ILE A 85 -1.67 -0.43 1.42
C ILE A 85 -1.17 -0.98 0.09
N ILE A 86 -0.97 -0.09 -0.88
CA ILE A 86 -0.28 -0.38 -2.13
C ILE A 86 1.01 0.43 -2.25
N THR A 87 2.13 -0.27 -2.44
CA THR A 87 3.46 0.30 -2.68
C THR A 87 4.15 -0.37 -3.87
N ASP A 88 5.34 0.12 -4.22
CA ASP A 88 6.23 -0.54 -5.17
C ASP A 88 6.68 -1.93 -4.68
N SER A 89 7.04 -2.79 -5.64
CA SER A 89 7.59 -4.12 -5.40
C SER A 89 9.09 -4.06 -5.16
N ASP A 90 9.48 -3.40 -4.07
CA ASP A 90 10.86 -3.32 -3.64
C ASP A 90 10.98 -3.27 -2.09
N PRO A 91 12.20 -3.40 -1.55
CA PRO A 91 12.42 -3.34 -0.11
C PRO A 91 12.03 -2.00 0.52
N TYR A 92 12.00 -0.90 -0.24
CA TYR A 92 11.60 0.40 0.28
C TYR A 92 10.08 0.48 0.44
N GLY A 93 9.31 -0.04 -0.52
CA GLY A 93 7.86 -0.19 -0.43
C GLY A 93 7.45 -1.08 0.74
N TRP A 94 8.12 -2.21 0.93
CA TRP A 94 7.89 -3.07 2.11
C TRP A 94 8.22 -2.35 3.41
N TYR A 95 9.29 -1.56 3.44
CA TYR A 95 9.61 -0.75 4.61
C TYR A 95 8.51 0.28 4.91
N ILE A 96 7.96 0.96 3.90
CA ILE A 96 6.83 1.89 4.07
C ILE A 96 5.62 1.17 4.66
N TYR A 97 5.27 -0.01 4.14
CA TYR A 97 4.22 -0.86 4.73
C TYR A 97 4.50 -1.15 6.22
N SER A 98 5.73 -1.54 6.55
CA SER A 98 6.09 -1.84 7.95
C SER A 98 5.90 -0.62 8.85
N VAL A 99 6.23 0.59 8.38
CA VAL A 99 6.06 1.83 9.16
C VAL A 99 4.60 2.11 9.48
N PHE A 100 3.66 1.81 8.58
CA PHE A 100 2.23 1.90 8.88
C PHE A 100 1.78 0.82 9.88
N LYS A 101 2.24 -0.42 9.68
CA LYS A 101 1.78 -1.57 10.48
C LYS A 101 2.23 -1.50 11.94
N ILE A 102 3.49 -1.11 12.19
CA ILE A 102 4.13 -1.21 13.51
C ILE A 102 4.79 0.08 13.99
N GLY A 103 4.82 1.13 13.17
CA GLY A 103 5.56 2.35 13.47
C GLY A 103 7.05 2.28 13.06
N SER A 104 7.79 3.35 13.34
CA SER A 104 9.21 3.42 12.99
C SER A 104 10.07 2.77 14.08
N ILE A 105 10.99 1.90 13.65
CA ILE A 105 11.90 1.09 14.49
C ILE A 105 12.63 1.90 15.58
N THR A 106 12.89 3.19 15.34
CA THR A 106 13.65 4.06 16.24
C THR A 106 12.85 4.65 17.40
N LEU A 107 11.51 4.60 17.38
CA LEU A 107 10.65 5.31 18.34
C LEU A 107 9.64 4.35 18.99
N SER A 108 10.14 3.44 19.84
CA SER A 108 9.35 2.36 20.43
C SER A 108 8.13 2.81 21.23
N TYR A 109 8.19 3.97 21.89
CA TYR A 109 7.09 4.44 22.77
C TYR A 109 5.97 5.17 22.02
N GLU A 110 6.29 5.90 20.94
CA GLU A 110 5.27 6.57 20.11
C GLU A 110 4.66 5.62 19.06
N SER A 111 5.40 4.57 18.69
CA SER A 111 4.95 3.60 17.70
C SER A 111 3.66 2.89 18.12
N GLU A 112 3.47 2.60 19.40
CA GLU A 112 2.25 1.97 19.91
C GLU A 112 0.98 2.81 19.77
N ARG A 113 1.07 4.13 19.54
CA ARG A 113 -0.10 5.03 19.33
C ARG A 113 -0.29 5.45 17.87
N LEU A 114 0.69 5.15 17.01
CA LEU A 114 0.73 5.55 15.60
C LEU A 114 0.64 4.36 14.64
N ALA A 115 0.98 3.16 15.11
CA ALA A 115 0.89 1.94 14.33
C ALA A 115 -0.55 1.49 14.12
N THR A 116 -0.81 0.86 12.97
CA THR A 116 -2.07 0.18 12.65
C THR A 116 -1.77 -1.30 12.36
N PRO A 117 -1.75 -2.17 13.39
CA PRO A 117 -1.34 -3.58 13.23
C PRO A 117 -2.18 -4.37 12.23
N GLU A 118 -3.44 -4.00 12.06
CA GLU A 118 -4.40 -4.61 11.13
C GLU A 118 -4.21 -4.16 9.67
N ALA A 119 -3.23 -3.29 9.38
CA ALA A 119 -2.93 -2.90 8.02
C ALA A 119 -2.50 -4.12 7.18
N ARG A 120 -3.06 -4.19 5.97
CA ARG A 120 -2.89 -5.29 5.01
C ARG A 120 -2.13 -4.80 3.79
N PHE A 121 -1.08 -5.53 3.42
CA PHE A 121 -0.32 -5.25 2.21
C PHE A 121 -1.06 -5.80 1.00
N LEU A 122 -1.68 -4.91 0.22
CA LEU A 122 -2.44 -5.29 -0.96
C LEU A 122 -1.55 -5.48 -2.19
N GLY A 123 -0.35 -4.90 -2.23
CA GLY A 123 0.57 -5.08 -3.35
C GLY A 123 1.41 -3.83 -3.62
N VAL A 124 2.13 -3.72 -4.71
CA VAL A 124 2.36 -4.78 -5.71
C VAL A 124 3.29 -5.82 -5.10
N SER A 125 2.87 -7.09 -5.07
CA SER A 125 3.69 -8.18 -4.55
C SER A 125 4.56 -8.80 -5.65
N MET A 126 5.67 -9.43 -5.27
CA MET A 126 6.52 -10.18 -6.21
C MET A 126 5.74 -11.34 -6.83
N SER A 127 4.87 -11.97 -6.05
CA SER A 127 3.95 -13.00 -6.54
C SER A 127 2.90 -12.47 -7.53
N ASP A 128 2.50 -11.20 -7.47
CA ASP A 128 1.63 -10.59 -8.49
C ASP A 128 2.35 -10.45 -9.83
N ILE A 129 3.65 -10.14 -9.80
CA ILE A 129 4.45 -9.90 -10.99
C ILE A 129 4.88 -11.21 -11.62
N PHE A 130 5.48 -12.11 -10.84
CA PHE A 130 6.09 -13.33 -11.35
C PHE A 130 5.14 -14.53 -11.33
N GLY A 131 4.04 -14.44 -10.59
CA GLY A 131 3.22 -15.58 -10.22
C GLY A 131 3.85 -16.36 -9.07
N ASP A 132 3.04 -17.15 -8.38
CA ASP A 132 3.54 -18.14 -7.43
C ASP A 132 2.88 -19.50 -7.71
N PRO A 133 3.63 -20.45 -8.29
CA PRO A 133 3.13 -21.81 -8.54
C PRO A 133 2.63 -22.50 -7.26
N GLN A 134 3.23 -22.20 -6.10
CA GLN A 134 2.82 -22.81 -4.83
C GLN A 134 1.42 -22.34 -4.39
N ARG A 135 1.07 -21.10 -4.71
CA ARG A 135 -0.26 -20.52 -4.44
C ARG A 135 -1.22 -20.64 -5.62
N LYS A 136 -0.81 -21.31 -6.71
CA LYS A 136 -1.52 -21.31 -8.01
C LYS A 136 -1.86 -19.90 -8.51
N LYS A 137 -1.05 -18.91 -8.11
CA LYS A 137 -1.27 -17.51 -8.41
C LYS A 137 -0.68 -17.21 -9.78
N LYS A 138 -1.54 -16.77 -10.70
CA LYS A 138 -1.11 -16.34 -12.03
C LYS A 138 -0.57 -14.91 -11.96
N PRO A 139 0.48 -14.61 -12.73
CA PRO A 139 1.00 -13.26 -12.82
C PRO A 139 0.02 -12.34 -13.54
N TYR A 140 -0.08 -11.10 -13.07
CA TYR A 140 -0.93 -10.07 -13.67
C TYR A 140 -0.32 -9.42 -14.92
N LEU A 141 1.01 -9.48 -15.05
CA LEU A 141 1.76 -8.99 -16.20
C LEU A 141 2.18 -10.14 -17.10
N THR A 142 2.07 -9.97 -18.41
CA THR A 142 2.64 -10.90 -19.40
C THR A 142 4.17 -10.85 -19.39
N GLU A 143 4.84 -11.82 -19.99
CA GLU A 143 6.31 -11.81 -20.08
C GLU A 143 6.85 -10.59 -20.82
N THR A 144 6.16 -10.16 -21.89
CA THR A 144 6.55 -9.00 -22.69
C THR A 144 6.43 -7.70 -21.89
N GLU A 145 5.30 -7.51 -21.20
CA GLU A 145 5.10 -6.34 -20.31
C GLU A 145 6.14 -6.33 -19.19
N ARG A 146 6.39 -7.49 -18.56
CA ARG A 146 7.42 -7.62 -17.52
C ARG A 146 8.79 -7.19 -18.00
N ARG A 147 9.22 -7.58 -19.20
CA ARG A 147 10.54 -7.19 -19.72
C ARG A 147 10.68 -5.68 -19.91
N ASN A 148 9.58 -4.97 -20.18
CA ASN A 148 9.60 -3.53 -20.41
C ASN A 148 9.61 -2.72 -19.10
N TYR A 149 8.97 -3.23 -18.04
CA TYR A 149 8.81 -2.51 -16.77
C TYR A 149 9.71 -3.01 -15.63
N ILE A 150 10.33 -4.19 -15.76
CA ILE A 150 11.24 -4.71 -14.74
C ILE A 150 12.50 -3.86 -14.68
N ILE A 151 12.83 -3.42 -13.47
CA ILE A 151 14.09 -2.79 -13.16
C ILE A 151 14.97 -3.81 -12.44
N LYS A 152 16.24 -3.93 -12.83
CA LYS A 152 17.18 -4.83 -12.16
C LYS A 152 17.47 -4.33 -10.74
N ALA A 153 17.36 -5.21 -9.74
CA ALA A 153 17.68 -4.89 -8.36
C ALA A 153 19.19 -4.63 -8.20
N LYS A 154 19.55 -3.59 -7.43
CA LYS A 154 20.94 -3.27 -7.08
C LYS A 154 21.38 -4.11 -5.88
N GLU A 155 22.69 -4.20 -5.66
CA GLU A 155 23.23 -4.90 -4.48
C GLU A 155 22.72 -4.30 -3.17
N MET A 156 22.53 -2.97 -3.13
CA MET A 156 21.96 -2.28 -1.98
C MET A 156 20.51 -2.73 -1.69
N ASP A 157 19.71 -2.95 -2.74
CA ASP A 157 18.32 -3.44 -2.61
C ASP A 157 18.33 -4.86 -2.02
N LEU A 158 19.21 -5.74 -2.53
CA LEU A 158 19.37 -7.10 -2.01
C LEU A 158 19.83 -7.11 -0.55
N LYS A 159 20.78 -6.24 -0.18
CA LYS A 159 21.21 -6.09 1.20
C LYS A 159 20.04 -5.66 2.09
N ARG A 160 19.24 -4.69 1.63
CA ARG A 160 18.07 -4.21 2.38
C ARG A 160 17.01 -5.30 2.53
N ALA A 161 16.71 -6.06 1.48
CA ALA A 161 15.78 -7.18 1.55
C ALA A 161 16.19 -8.22 2.62
N ARG A 162 17.49 -8.53 2.70
CA ARG A 162 18.05 -9.43 3.73
C ARG A 162 17.94 -8.86 5.14
N GLU A 163 18.16 -7.55 5.30
CA GLU A 163 17.95 -6.87 6.58
C GLU A 163 16.48 -6.97 7.01
N LEU A 164 15.54 -6.71 6.09
CA LEU A 164 14.10 -6.79 6.37
C LEU A 164 13.69 -8.20 6.79
N LYS A 165 14.26 -9.25 6.19
CA LYS A 165 14.00 -10.66 6.55
C LYS A 165 14.27 -10.98 8.03
N ASN A 166 15.16 -10.23 8.67
CA ASN A 166 15.48 -10.40 10.09
C ASN A 166 14.44 -9.75 11.01
N TYR A 167 13.61 -8.82 10.52
CA TYR A 167 12.59 -8.18 11.32
C TYR A 167 11.43 -9.13 11.61
N LYS A 168 10.94 -9.14 12.85
CA LYS A 168 9.92 -10.08 13.33
C LYS A 168 8.67 -10.15 12.44
N TRP A 169 8.21 -9.02 11.91
CA TRP A 169 7.02 -8.94 11.09
C TRP A 169 7.21 -9.45 9.65
N PHE A 170 8.44 -9.47 9.14
CA PHE A 170 8.77 -10.08 7.84
C PHE A 170 9.11 -11.57 7.96
N GLN A 171 9.03 -12.15 9.16
CA GLN A 171 9.29 -13.58 9.38
C GLN A 171 8.07 -14.47 9.12
N THR A 172 6.91 -13.91 8.76
CA THR A 172 5.73 -14.69 8.36
C THR A 172 6.05 -15.50 7.10
N LYS A 173 5.32 -16.60 6.89
CA LYS A 173 5.53 -17.49 5.73
C LYS A 173 5.37 -16.74 4.41
N GLU A 174 4.47 -15.77 4.38
CA GLU A 174 4.09 -15.00 3.21
C GLU A 174 5.17 -13.97 2.86
N TRP A 175 5.62 -13.19 3.84
CA TRP A 175 6.70 -12.24 3.65
C TRP A 175 8.03 -12.90 3.30
N LYS A 176 8.37 -14.03 3.94
CA LYS A 176 9.54 -14.81 3.56
C LYS A 176 9.47 -15.24 2.10
N ARG A 177 8.30 -15.68 1.63
CA ARG A 177 8.10 -16.10 0.24
C ARG A 177 8.30 -14.93 -0.73
N GLU A 178 7.73 -13.76 -0.45
CA GLU A 178 7.90 -12.57 -1.28
C GLU A 178 9.37 -12.13 -1.36
N ILE A 179 10.07 -12.13 -0.22
CA ILE A 179 11.50 -11.81 -0.15
C ILE A 179 12.33 -12.84 -0.93
N ASP A 180 12.03 -14.13 -0.80
CA ASP A 180 12.73 -15.19 -1.52
C ASP A 180 12.54 -15.07 -3.05
N ILE A 181 11.32 -14.76 -3.51
CA ILE A 181 11.05 -14.50 -4.94
C ILE A 181 11.87 -13.28 -5.41
N PHE A 182 11.96 -12.23 -4.60
CA PHE A 182 12.79 -11.07 -4.92
C PHE A 182 14.28 -11.39 -5.00
N GLU A 183 14.82 -12.17 -4.06
CA GLU A 183 16.23 -12.59 -4.08
C GLU A 183 16.54 -13.50 -5.28
N GLU A 184 15.60 -14.35 -5.69
CA GLU A 184 15.74 -15.23 -6.86
C GLU A 184 15.69 -14.43 -8.18
N LYS A 185 14.67 -13.58 -8.35
CA LYS A 185 14.45 -12.83 -9.60
C LYS A 185 15.33 -11.58 -9.74
N LYS A 186 15.83 -11.04 -8.62
CA LYS A 186 16.69 -9.83 -8.56
C LYS A 186 16.15 -8.68 -9.39
N SER A 187 14.84 -8.48 -9.29
CA SER A 187 14.06 -7.58 -10.11
C SER A 187 13.10 -6.81 -9.23
N LYS A 188 12.83 -5.55 -9.56
CA LYS A 188 11.85 -4.68 -8.90
C LYS A 188 10.92 -4.08 -9.94
N LEU A 189 9.77 -3.60 -9.47
CA LEU A 189 8.74 -3.03 -10.32
C LEU A 189 8.03 -1.90 -9.57
N GLU A 190 7.83 -0.80 -10.27
CA GLU A 190 7.08 0.35 -9.76
C GLU A 190 5.59 0.15 -10.00
N ILE A 191 4.75 0.65 -9.10
CA ILE A 191 3.29 0.61 -9.22
C ILE A 191 2.80 1.25 -10.54
N GLU A 192 3.55 2.22 -11.06
CA GLU A 192 3.27 2.91 -12.33
C GLU A 192 3.29 1.96 -13.54
N ALA A 193 3.98 0.83 -13.44
CA ALA A 193 3.95 -0.21 -14.47
C ALA A 193 2.55 -0.83 -14.61
N LEU A 194 1.81 -0.98 -13.51
CA LEU A 194 0.43 -1.45 -13.56
C LEU A 194 -0.51 -0.40 -14.15
N THR A 195 -0.29 0.89 -13.84
CA THR A 195 -1.06 1.97 -14.47
C THR A 195 -0.75 2.12 -15.96
N SER A 196 0.48 1.78 -16.38
CA SER A 196 0.90 1.81 -17.79
C SER A 196 0.16 0.78 -18.66
N LYS A 197 -0.28 -0.34 -18.07
CA LYS A 197 -1.19 -1.30 -18.72
C LYS A 197 -2.59 -0.74 -18.93
N GLY A 198 -2.98 0.22 -18.09
CA GLY A 198 -4.23 0.94 -18.14
C GLY A 198 -4.72 1.26 -16.73
N LEU A 199 -5.19 2.48 -16.52
CA LEU A 199 -5.77 2.88 -15.24
C LEU A 199 -6.98 2.00 -14.86
N SER A 200 -7.79 1.62 -15.84
CA SER A 200 -8.91 0.68 -15.64
C SER A 200 -8.44 -0.68 -15.14
N PHE A 201 -7.27 -1.16 -15.56
CA PHE A 201 -6.73 -2.42 -15.05
C PHE A 201 -6.41 -2.31 -13.56
N LEU A 202 -5.78 -1.23 -13.10
CA LEU A 202 -5.50 -1.03 -11.68
C LEU A 202 -6.80 -0.89 -10.86
N MET A 203 -7.70 -0.02 -11.33
CA MET A 203 -8.92 0.38 -10.62
C MET A 203 -10.03 -0.68 -10.64
N ASP A 204 -10.27 -1.35 -11.77
CA ASP A 204 -11.42 -2.23 -11.95
C ASP A 204 -11.07 -3.72 -11.88
N THR A 205 -9.80 -4.06 -12.09
CA THR A 205 -9.37 -5.46 -12.07
C THR A 205 -8.49 -5.73 -10.85
N TYR A 206 -7.34 -5.08 -10.74
CA TYR A 206 -6.32 -5.44 -9.76
C TYR A 206 -6.79 -5.22 -8.31
N ILE A 207 -7.15 -3.98 -7.95
CA ILE A 207 -7.54 -3.65 -6.58
C ILE A 207 -8.80 -4.43 -6.14
N PRO A 208 -9.92 -4.41 -6.90
CA PRO A 208 -11.15 -5.09 -6.46
C PRO A 208 -10.99 -6.61 -6.41
N THR A 209 -10.28 -7.22 -7.38
CA THR A 209 -10.04 -8.67 -7.36
C THR A 209 -9.29 -9.05 -6.10
N LYS A 210 -8.18 -8.37 -5.79
CA LYS A 210 -7.36 -8.72 -4.63
C LYS A 210 -8.10 -8.54 -3.30
N ILE A 211 -8.91 -7.50 -3.18
CA ILE A 211 -9.76 -7.30 -2.00
C ILE A 211 -10.83 -8.41 -1.91
N SER A 212 -11.52 -8.74 -3.01
CA SER A 212 -12.57 -9.76 -3.01
C SER A 212 -12.06 -11.18 -2.76
N THR A 213 -10.86 -11.51 -3.21
CA THR A 213 -10.24 -12.84 -3.05
C THR A 213 -9.41 -12.97 -1.78
N ASN A 214 -9.39 -11.95 -0.93
CA ASN A 214 -8.51 -11.86 0.23
C ASN A 214 -7.02 -12.09 -0.09
N ASP A 215 -6.57 -11.63 -1.25
CA ASP A 215 -5.19 -11.79 -1.73
C ASP A 215 -4.33 -10.62 -1.26
N TRP A 216 -4.14 -10.51 0.04
CA TRP A 216 -3.23 -9.56 0.69
C TRP A 216 -2.28 -10.29 1.64
N ILE A 217 -1.26 -9.59 2.11
CA ILE A 217 -0.31 -10.12 3.08
C ILE A 217 -0.46 -9.38 4.40
N GLU A 218 -0.50 -10.13 5.51
CA GLU A 218 -0.51 -9.59 6.87
C GLU A 218 0.90 -9.58 7.48
#